data_AF-A0A4Q7PJR8-F1
#
_entry.id   AF-A0A4Q7PJR8-F1
#
_cell.length_a   1.000
_cell.length_b   1.000
_cell.length_c   1.000
_cell.angle_alpha   90.00
_cell.angle_beta   90.00
_cell.angle_gamma   90.00
#
_symmetry.space_group_name_H-M   'P 1'
#
loop_
_entity.id
_entity.type
_entity.pdbx_description
1 polymer ?
#
loop_
_entity_poly.entity_id
_entity_poly.type
_entity_poly.pdbx_seq_one_letter_code
_entity_poly.pdbx_strand_id
1 'polypeptide(L)'
;MKKFAALLLGAALAVTALCGCGQSGEKVTAKIIEIDLTNEEYAFGVDKNQPELLEQVNQFIKKIKEDGTMDQIFDKYFGGGTPSAVKSAPLDSSKDQLIVATNASFEPFEYTPGEDYYGIDMEIASLLAKELGKELVIQNMDFEAVCLSVGQQKCDIAMAGLTISEDRKEYVNFSDPYYEASQRLIVRSDDEKFKDCKDAAAIEEILNSMDNKTSFGVQGGTTGQFYLEGSEDLGFEGFPVKCVPYKNGSLAVQDLVNGNVNYVVIDSAPAVCITEAINKMQ
;
A
#
# COMPACT_ATOMS: atom_id res chain seq x y z
N MET A 1 9.50 37.58 -63.92
CA MET A 1 10.82 37.78 -64.55
C MET A 1 11.61 38.82 -63.74
N LYS A 2 12.85 38.47 -63.37
CA LYS A 2 13.97 39.31 -62.87
C LYS A 2 13.76 40.03 -61.52
N LYS A 3 14.48 39.79 -60.41
CA LYS A 3 15.90 39.56 -60.04
C LYS A 3 16.52 40.80 -59.35
N PHE A 4 16.99 40.59 -58.10
CA PHE A 4 18.13 41.23 -57.37
C PHE A 4 17.95 42.70 -56.89
N ALA A 5 18.48 43.19 -55.77
CA ALA A 5 19.50 42.78 -54.78
C ALA A 5 19.23 43.51 -53.43
N ALA A 6 19.30 42.85 -52.28
CA ALA A 6 20.37 42.92 -51.26
C ALA A 6 20.83 44.32 -50.79
N LEU A 7 20.60 44.62 -49.50
CA LEU A 7 21.49 45.47 -48.70
C LEU A 7 21.41 45.06 -47.21
N LEU A 8 22.56 44.62 -46.72
CA LEU A 8 22.88 44.23 -45.34
C LEU A 8 23.32 45.46 -44.54
N LEU A 9 22.77 45.62 -43.34
CA LEU A 9 23.34 46.27 -42.15
C LEU A 9 22.50 45.72 -40.98
N GLY A 10 22.99 45.11 -39.90
CA GLY A 10 24.31 45.09 -39.30
C GLY A 10 24.20 45.58 -37.85
N ALA A 11 24.10 44.63 -36.90
CA ALA A 11 24.17 44.77 -35.42
C ALA A 11 22.99 45.47 -34.71
N ALA A 12 22.57 45.15 -33.49
CA ALA A 12 23.24 44.46 -32.38
C ALA A 12 22.24 43.76 -31.43
N LEU A 13 22.77 42.80 -30.67
CA LEU A 13 22.13 41.98 -29.65
C LEU A 13 21.49 42.78 -28.50
N ALA A 14 20.37 42.27 -28.00
CA ALA A 14 20.08 42.17 -26.57
C ALA A 14 19.01 41.08 -26.35
N VAL A 15 19.41 39.81 -26.42
CA VAL A 15 18.64 38.73 -25.79
C VAL A 15 18.92 38.87 -24.29
N THR A 16 18.00 39.48 -23.55
CA THR A 16 17.96 39.32 -22.10
C THR A 16 17.51 37.90 -21.81
N ALA A 17 18.46 36.97 -21.87
CA ALA A 17 18.38 35.75 -21.09
C ALA A 17 18.32 36.21 -19.63
N LEU A 18 17.12 36.18 -19.06
CA LEU A 18 16.98 36.11 -17.61
C LEU A 18 17.65 34.80 -17.21
N CYS A 19 18.92 34.90 -16.81
CA CYS A 19 19.53 33.97 -15.87
C CYS A 19 18.67 34.00 -14.61
N GLY A 20 17.60 33.21 -14.61
CA GLY A 20 17.16 32.58 -13.39
C GLY A 20 18.31 31.69 -12.96
N CYS A 21 19.15 32.21 -12.07
CA CYS A 21 19.92 31.36 -11.17
C CYS A 21 18.90 30.58 -10.34
N GLY A 22 18.33 29.53 -10.94
CA GLY A 22 17.74 28.46 -10.18
C GLY A 22 18.87 27.92 -9.34
N GLN A 23 18.81 28.14 -8.03
CA GLN A 23 19.46 27.22 -7.11
C GLN A 23 19.15 25.83 -7.64
N SER A 24 20.19 25.03 -7.90
CA SER A 24 20.05 23.60 -8.05
C SER A 24 19.51 23.08 -6.72
N GLY A 25 18.22 23.28 -6.49
CA GLY A 25 17.50 22.77 -5.35
C GLY A 25 17.59 21.27 -5.47
N GLU A 26 18.21 20.66 -4.48
CA GLU A 26 18.27 19.22 -4.36
C GLU A 26 16.86 18.66 -4.53
N LYS A 27 16.71 17.63 -5.36
CA LYS A 27 15.39 17.11 -5.69
C LYS A 27 14.78 16.52 -4.42
N VAL A 28 13.63 17.04 -3.99
CA VAL A 28 12.98 16.54 -2.78
C VAL A 28 12.36 15.18 -3.06
N THR A 29 12.68 14.22 -2.20
CA THR A 29 12.26 12.82 -2.23
C THR A 29 11.47 12.50 -0.95
N ALA A 30 10.99 11.28 -0.82
CA ALA A 30 10.42 10.78 0.43
C ALA A 30 11.47 9.97 1.22
N LYS A 31 11.39 10.00 2.55
CA LYS A 31 12.15 9.13 3.46
C LYS A 31 11.23 8.57 4.55
N ILE A 32 11.51 7.33 4.96
CA ILE A 32 10.76 6.64 6.01
C ILE A 32 11.42 6.93 7.34
N ILE A 33 10.63 7.15 8.38
CA ILE A 33 11.10 7.11 9.75
C ILE A 33 11.09 5.64 10.18
N GLU A 34 12.27 5.07 10.40
CA GLU A 34 12.50 3.64 10.73
C GLU A 34 12.10 3.31 12.18
N ILE A 35 10.88 3.67 12.56
CA ILE A 35 10.24 3.42 13.84
C ILE A 35 8.84 2.90 13.56
N ASP A 36 8.57 1.68 14.01
CA ASP A 36 7.23 1.09 13.93
C ASP A 36 6.30 1.78 14.93
N LEU A 37 5.13 2.23 14.45
CA LEU A 37 4.15 2.99 15.23
C LEU A 37 3.09 2.10 15.86
N THR A 38 2.83 0.95 15.25
CA THR A 38 1.81 0.00 15.66
C THR A 38 2.35 -1.43 15.59
N ASN A 39 1.61 -2.37 16.18
CA ASN A 39 1.85 -3.80 16.01
C ASN A 39 0.51 -4.47 15.68
N GLU A 40 0.47 -5.20 14.57
CA GLU A 40 -0.75 -5.67 13.94
C GLU A 40 -0.53 -7.05 13.31
N GLU A 41 -1.57 -7.88 13.25
CA GLU A 41 -1.51 -9.17 12.58
C GLU A 41 -2.37 -9.14 11.31
N TYR A 42 -1.79 -9.55 10.18
CA TYR A 42 -2.55 -9.77 8.95
C TYR A 42 -3.12 -11.18 8.88
N ALA A 43 -4.38 -11.28 8.45
CA ALA A 43 -5.08 -12.54 8.20
C ALA A 43 -6.01 -12.42 6.98
N PHE A 44 -6.42 -13.57 6.43
CA PHE A 44 -7.38 -13.59 5.33
C PHE A 44 -8.82 -13.56 5.85
N GLY A 45 -9.68 -12.79 5.19
CA GLY A 45 -11.09 -12.66 5.56
C GLY A 45 -11.97 -13.61 4.77
N VAL A 46 -12.47 -14.68 5.39
CA VAL A 46 -13.31 -15.69 4.74
C VAL A 46 -14.80 -15.37 4.95
N ASP A 47 -15.64 -15.65 3.94
CA ASP A 47 -17.09 -15.55 4.05
C ASP A 47 -17.61 -16.29 5.30
N LYS A 48 -18.39 -15.59 6.13
CA LYS A 48 -18.95 -16.11 7.39
C LYS A 48 -19.88 -17.30 7.16
N ASN A 49 -20.44 -17.44 5.96
CA ASN A 49 -21.29 -18.56 5.56
C ASN A 49 -20.51 -19.78 5.03
N GLN A 50 -19.17 -19.71 4.99
CA GLN A 50 -18.29 -20.78 4.51
C GLN A 50 -17.31 -21.28 5.60
N PRO A 51 -17.80 -21.84 6.72
CA PRO A 51 -16.93 -22.32 7.80
C PRO A 51 -15.99 -23.46 7.38
N GLU A 52 -16.39 -24.28 6.40
CA GLU A 52 -15.52 -25.32 5.83
C GLU A 52 -14.34 -24.72 5.05
N LEU A 53 -14.57 -23.63 4.32
CA LEU A 53 -13.49 -22.91 3.62
C LEU A 53 -12.50 -22.32 4.63
N LEU A 54 -12.98 -21.74 5.72
CA LEU A 54 -12.11 -21.21 6.77
C LEU A 54 -11.20 -22.29 7.37
N GLU A 55 -11.75 -23.47 7.68
CA GLU A 55 -10.96 -24.60 8.18
C GLU A 55 -9.91 -25.04 7.15
N GLN A 56 -10.28 -25.13 5.86
CA GLN A 56 -9.34 -25.46 4.79
C GLN A 56 -8.24 -24.42 4.64
N VAL A 57 -8.57 -23.12 4.74
CA VAL A 57 -7.60 -22.02 4.70
C VAL A 57 -6.62 -22.14 5.87
N ASN A 58 -7.10 -22.37 7.09
CA ASN A 58 -6.22 -22.51 8.27
C ASN A 58 -5.32 -23.74 8.17
N GLN A 59 -5.85 -24.88 7.71
CA GLN A 59 -5.05 -26.08 7.44
C GLN A 59 -3.98 -25.81 6.38
N PHE A 60 -4.32 -25.07 5.33
CA PHE A 60 -3.40 -24.70 4.27
C PHE A 60 -2.30 -23.75 4.77
N ILE A 61 -2.65 -22.68 5.51
CA ILE A 61 -1.69 -21.75 6.13
C ILE A 61 -0.70 -22.52 7.02
N LYS A 62 -1.21 -23.39 7.88
CA LYS A 62 -0.38 -24.23 8.73
C LYS A 62 0.58 -25.10 7.91
N LYS A 63 0.09 -25.77 6.88
CA LYS A 63 0.88 -26.61 5.98
C LYS A 63 2.03 -25.83 5.32
N ILE A 64 1.74 -24.67 4.72
CA ILE A 64 2.78 -23.88 4.02
C ILE A 64 3.78 -23.22 4.97
N LYS A 65 3.39 -22.98 6.24
CA LYS A 65 4.33 -22.59 7.29
C LYS A 65 5.24 -23.75 7.70
N GLU A 66 4.69 -24.94 7.90
CA GLU A 66 5.44 -26.12 8.34
C GLU A 66 6.40 -26.67 7.27
N ASP A 67 6.04 -26.59 5.99
CA ASP A 67 6.86 -27.11 4.89
C ASP A 67 7.85 -26.08 4.29
N GLY A 68 7.85 -24.85 4.82
CA GLY A 68 8.74 -23.75 4.41
C GLY A 68 8.32 -23.05 3.11
N THR A 69 7.15 -23.37 2.54
CA THR A 69 6.64 -22.68 1.35
C THR A 69 6.35 -21.20 1.65
N MET A 70 5.83 -20.88 2.84
CA MET A 70 5.60 -19.49 3.26
C MET A 70 6.91 -18.70 3.29
N ASP A 71 7.96 -19.26 3.89
CA ASP A 71 9.29 -18.63 3.94
C ASP A 71 9.85 -18.39 2.54
N GLN A 72 9.69 -19.35 1.63
CA GLN A 72 10.10 -19.19 0.23
C GLN A 72 9.34 -18.08 -0.49
N ILE A 73 8.06 -17.86 -0.15
CA ILE A 73 7.30 -16.72 -0.68
C ILE A 73 7.88 -15.43 -0.09
N PHE A 74 8.04 -15.33 1.23
CA PHE A 74 8.62 -14.15 1.87
C PHE A 74 10.02 -13.80 1.35
N ASP A 75 10.89 -14.78 1.13
CA ASP A 75 12.24 -14.56 0.57
C ASP A 75 12.22 -13.93 -0.83
N LYS A 76 11.16 -14.16 -1.63
CA LYS A 76 11.02 -13.51 -2.95
C LYS A 76 10.81 -12.01 -2.84
N TYR A 77 10.12 -11.57 -1.79
CA TYR A 77 9.70 -10.17 -1.64
C TYR A 77 10.59 -9.39 -0.66
N PHE A 78 10.97 -10.00 0.46
CA PHE A 78 11.80 -9.38 1.50
C PHE A 78 13.28 -9.75 1.37
N GLY A 79 13.60 -10.92 0.79
CA GLY A 79 14.96 -11.44 0.62
C GLY A 79 15.62 -11.11 -0.72
N GLY A 80 14.94 -10.37 -1.61
CA GLY A 80 15.44 -10.02 -2.94
C GLY A 80 15.40 -11.17 -3.97
N GLY A 81 14.57 -12.19 -3.74
CA GLY A 81 14.28 -13.21 -4.75
C GLY A 81 13.45 -12.67 -5.93
N THR A 82 12.95 -13.57 -6.78
CA THR A 82 12.15 -13.19 -7.96
C THR A 82 10.67 -13.48 -7.72
N PRO A 83 9.79 -12.45 -7.69
CA PRO A 83 8.35 -12.61 -7.61
C PRO A 83 7.77 -13.49 -8.73
N SER A 84 6.72 -14.25 -8.42
CA SER A 84 6.01 -15.08 -9.41
C SER A 84 4.75 -14.38 -9.91
N ALA A 85 4.55 -14.35 -11.23
CA ALA A 85 3.32 -13.86 -11.82
C ALA A 85 2.14 -14.82 -11.55
N VAL A 86 1.01 -14.27 -11.13
CA VAL A 86 -0.24 -14.98 -10.85
C VAL A 86 -1.31 -14.49 -11.81
N LYS A 87 -1.97 -15.45 -12.49
CA LYS A 87 -3.01 -15.15 -13.48
C LYS A 87 -4.39 -15.33 -12.88
N SER A 88 -5.28 -14.38 -13.16
CA SER A 88 -6.70 -14.53 -12.88
C SER A 88 -7.42 -15.17 -14.05
N ALA A 89 -8.26 -16.16 -13.78
CA ALA A 89 -9.26 -16.60 -14.73
C ALA A 89 -10.41 -15.58 -14.86
N PRO A 90 -11.20 -15.63 -15.94
CA PRO A 90 -12.47 -14.92 -16.01
C PRO A 90 -13.47 -15.52 -15.01
N LEU A 91 -14.29 -14.66 -14.40
CA LEU A 91 -15.41 -15.08 -13.56
C LEU A 91 -16.44 -15.86 -14.40
N ASP A 92 -16.76 -17.07 -13.96
CA ASP A 92 -17.66 -18.01 -14.63
C ASP A 92 -18.42 -18.84 -13.58
N SER A 93 -19.68 -18.47 -13.35
CA SER A 93 -20.53 -19.14 -12.36
C SER A 93 -20.91 -20.59 -12.69
N SER A 94 -20.54 -21.08 -13.89
CA SER A 94 -20.70 -22.50 -14.25
C SER A 94 -19.53 -23.38 -13.83
N LYS A 95 -18.43 -22.78 -13.35
CA LYS A 95 -17.22 -23.48 -12.91
C LYS A 95 -17.06 -23.43 -11.40
N ASP A 96 -16.24 -24.34 -10.89
CA ASP A 96 -15.80 -24.28 -9.49
C ASP A 96 -14.59 -23.35 -9.37
N GLN A 97 -14.83 -22.17 -8.81
CA GLN A 97 -13.86 -21.09 -8.71
C GLN A 97 -13.64 -20.69 -7.25
N LEU A 98 -12.43 -20.23 -6.94
CA LEU A 98 -12.12 -19.49 -5.72
C LEU A 98 -12.05 -18.01 -6.10
N ILE A 99 -13.01 -17.22 -5.62
CA ILE A 99 -13.11 -15.80 -5.93
C ILE A 99 -12.45 -14.99 -4.80
N VAL A 100 -11.29 -14.42 -5.09
CA VAL A 100 -10.48 -13.65 -4.15
C VAL A 100 -10.75 -12.15 -4.33
N ALA A 101 -11.19 -11.47 -3.27
CA ALA A 101 -11.25 -10.01 -3.21
C ALA A 101 -9.89 -9.45 -2.79
N THR A 102 -9.39 -8.44 -3.51
CA THR A 102 -8.09 -7.81 -3.21
C THR A 102 -8.05 -6.32 -3.59
N ASN A 103 -7.00 -5.61 -3.17
CA ASN A 103 -6.65 -4.26 -3.62
C ASN A 103 -5.20 -4.26 -4.14
N ALA A 104 -5.01 -4.56 -5.44
CA ALA A 104 -3.69 -4.78 -6.04
C ALA A 104 -2.89 -3.48 -6.27
N SER A 105 -2.67 -2.70 -5.21
CA SER A 105 -1.88 -1.45 -5.16
C SER A 105 -1.03 -1.37 -3.89
N PHE A 106 -0.71 -2.54 -3.30
CA PHE A 106 -0.13 -2.72 -1.97
C PHE A 106 1.06 -3.68 -2.04
N GLU A 107 2.08 -3.32 -2.83
CA GLU A 107 3.36 -4.05 -2.86
C GLU A 107 3.99 -4.03 -1.46
N PRO A 108 4.52 -5.16 -0.93
CA PRO A 108 4.78 -6.43 -1.61
C PRO A 108 3.69 -7.51 -1.47
N PHE A 109 2.53 -7.21 -0.91
CA PHE A 109 1.49 -8.20 -0.63
C PHE A 109 0.59 -8.47 -1.85
N GLU A 110 0.13 -7.43 -2.51
CA GLU A 110 -0.69 -7.54 -3.72
C GLU A 110 -0.48 -6.33 -4.65
N TYR A 111 -0.09 -6.59 -5.89
CA TYR A 111 0.08 -5.54 -6.87
C TYR A 111 -0.06 -6.09 -8.29
N THR A 112 -0.36 -5.22 -9.24
CA THR A 112 -0.54 -5.61 -10.64
C THR A 112 0.15 -4.63 -11.60
N PRO A 113 1.38 -4.94 -12.06
CA PRO A 113 2.02 -4.24 -13.15
C PRO A 113 1.50 -4.82 -14.48
N GLY A 114 0.34 -4.33 -14.94
CA GLY A 114 -0.27 -4.77 -16.21
C GLY A 114 -1.43 -5.73 -16.01
N GLU A 115 -1.37 -6.92 -16.63
CA GLU A 115 -2.47 -7.90 -16.63
C GLU A 115 -2.31 -9.00 -15.56
N ASP A 116 -1.06 -9.29 -15.17
CA ASP A 116 -0.76 -10.32 -14.17
C ASP A 116 -0.72 -9.70 -12.76
N TYR A 117 -0.99 -10.52 -11.75
CA TYR A 117 -0.92 -10.16 -10.34
C TYR A 117 0.36 -10.70 -9.70
N TYR A 118 0.86 -9.99 -8.71
CA TYR A 118 2.08 -10.32 -7.98
C TYR A 118 1.86 -9.99 -6.51
N GLY A 119 2.75 -10.51 -5.66
CA GLY A 119 2.74 -10.27 -4.24
C GLY A 119 2.51 -11.54 -3.44
N ILE A 120 2.84 -11.44 -2.15
CA ILE A 120 2.72 -12.51 -1.16
C ILE A 120 1.30 -13.09 -1.17
N ASP A 121 0.28 -12.25 -1.06
CA ASP A 121 -1.12 -12.66 -0.99
C ASP A 121 -1.56 -13.36 -2.28
N MET A 122 -1.08 -12.88 -3.43
CA MET A 122 -1.43 -13.45 -4.74
C MET A 122 -0.78 -14.83 -4.96
N GLU A 123 0.47 -15.01 -4.54
CA GLU A 123 1.13 -16.32 -4.61
C GLU A 123 0.46 -17.33 -3.65
N ILE A 124 0.08 -16.89 -2.44
CA ILE A 124 -0.69 -17.71 -1.51
C ILE A 124 -2.07 -18.06 -2.10
N ALA A 125 -2.76 -17.10 -2.71
CA ALA A 125 -4.07 -17.32 -3.36
C ALA A 125 -3.98 -18.38 -4.48
N SER A 126 -2.92 -18.33 -5.29
CA SER A 126 -2.68 -19.29 -6.36
C SER A 126 -2.47 -20.72 -5.82
N LEU A 127 -1.68 -20.85 -4.74
CA LEU A 127 -1.43 -22.14 -4.11
C LEU A 127 -2.68 -22.67 -3.39
N LEU A 128 -3.44 -21.81 -2.72
CA LEU A 128 -4.70 -22.17 -2.07
C LEU A 128 -5.73 -22.67 -3.10
N ALA A 129 -5.92 -21.95 -4.21
CA ALA A 129 -6.82 -22.39 -5.28
C ALA A 129 -6.42 -23.77 -5.82
N LYS A 130 -5.12 -24.01 -5.99
CA LYS A 130 -4.59 -25.32 -6.40
C LYS A 130 -4.84 -26.42 -5.36
N GLU A 131 -4.66 -26.13 -4.07
CA GLU A 131 -4.94 -27.07 -2.97
C GLU A 131 -6.43 -27.46 -2.95
N LEU A 132 -7.32 -26.49 -3.19
CA LEU A 132 -8.76 -26.69 -3.24
C LEU A 132 -9.25 -27.32 -4.56
N GLY A 133 -8.38 -27.43 -5.57
CA GLY A 133 -8.76 -27.90 -6.91
C GLY A 133 -9.66 -26.94 -7.68
N LYS A 134 -9.62 -25.64 -7.35
CA LYS A 134 -10.46 -24.57 -7.91
C LYS A 134 -9.70 -23.70 -8.91
N GLU A 135 -10.43 -23.09 -9.84
CA GLU A 135 -9.88 -22.04 -10.71
C GLU A 135 -9.82 -20.71 -9.94
N LEU A 136 -8.67 -20.04 -9.95
CA LEU A 136 -8.48 -18.76 -9.25
C LEU A 136 -9.09 -17.59 -10.05
N VAL A 137 -9.97 -16.83 -9.41
CA VAL A 137 -10.48 -15.54 -9.92
C VAL A 137 -10.12 -14.44 -8.94
N ILE A 138 -9.45 -13.40 -9.41
CA ILE A 138 -9.05 -12.24 -8.61
C ILE A 138 -9.97 -11.06 -8.96
N GLN A 139 -10.66 -10.53 -7.96
CA GLN A 139 -11.49 -9.34 -8.03
C GLN A 139 -10.74 -8.17 -7.38
N ASN A 140 -10.07 -7.37 -8.20
CA ASN A 140 -9.37 -6.17 -7.77
C ASN A 140 -10.36 -5.01 -7.58
N MET A 141 -10.38 -4.42 -6.38
CA MET A 141 -11.32 -3.37 -6.01
C MET A 141 -10.69 -2.35 -5.05
N ASP A 142 -11.45 -1.34 -4.68
CA ASP A 142 -11.02 -0.38 -3.65
C ASP A 142 -10.95 -1.08 -2.29
N PHE A 143 -9.95 -0.76 -1.48
CA PHE A 143 -9.68 -1.47 -0.22
C PHE A 143 -10.89 -1.55 0.72
N GLU A 144 -11.64 -0.45 0.84
CA GLU A 144 -12.87 -0.39 1.65
C GLU A 144 -13.96 -1.39 1.19
N ALA A 145 -13.94 -1.80 -0.07
CA ALA A 145 -14.91 -2.75 -0.62
C ALA A 145 -14.52 -4.23 -0.41
N VAL A 146 -13.28 -4.51 -0.01
CA VAL A 146 -12.72 -5.88 0.06
C VAL A 146 -13.54 -6.76 1.01
N CYS A 147 -13.59 -6.44 2.31
CA CYS A 147 -14.36 -7.23 3.28
C CYS A 147 -15.87 -7.20 2.99
N LEU A 148 -16.40 -6.05 2.55
CA LEU A 148 -17.80 -5.90 2.20
C LEU A 148 -18.22 -6.85 1.07
N SER A 149 -17.36 -7.03 0.06
CA SER A 149 -17.63 -7.93 -1.07
C SER A 149 -17.77 -9.38 -0.61
N VAL A 150 -16.96 -9.80 0.36
CA VAL A 150 -17.02 -11.13 0.98
C VAL A 150 -18.28 -11.27 1.84
N GLY A 151 -18.59 -10.29 2.69
CA GLY A 151 -19.84 -10.29 3.48
C GLY A 151 -21.12 -10.29 2.63
N GLN A 152 -21.04 -9.76 1.40
CA GLN A 152 -22.12 -9.80 0.40
C GLN A 152 -22.12 -11.06 -0.47
N GLN A 153 -21.26 -12.04 -0.20
CA GLN A 153 -21.11 -13.29 -0.95
C GLN A 153 -20.77 -13.08 -2.44
N LYS A 154 -20.14 -11.96 -2.79
CA LYS A 154 -19.61 -11.70 -4.14
C LYS A 154 -18.23 -12.32 -4.35
N CYS A 155 -17.50 -12.52 -3.25
CA CYS A 155 -16.18 -13.14 -3.20
C CYS A 155 -16.16 -14.12 -2.02
N ASP A 156 -15.33 -15.16 -2.12
CA ASP A 156 -15.23 -16.21 -1.11
C ASP A 156 -14.27 -15.82 0.03
N ILE A 157 -13.19 -15.12 -0.34
CA ILE A 157 -12.09 -14.78 0.56
C ILE A 157 -11.49 -13.43 0.19
N ALA A 158 -11.11 -12.67 1.21
CA ALA A 158 -10.36 -11.43 1.10
C ALA A 158 -8.89 -11.68 1.42
N MET A 159 -8.01 -11.31 0.48
CA MET A 159 -6.54 -11.43 0.60
C MET A 159 -5.94 -10.10 0.13
N ALA A 160 -5.71 -9.21 1.08
CA ALA A 160 -5.29 -7.83 0.83
C ALA A 160 -4.53 -7.22 2.03
N GLY A 161 -3.58 -7.95 2.63
CA GLY A 161 -2.84 -7.44 3.80
C GLY A 161 -3.74 -6.96 4.94
N LEU A 162 -4.77 -7.73 5.30
CA LEU A 162 -5.82 -7.25 6.20
C LEU A 162 -5.44 -7.42 7.67
N THR A 163 -5.22 -6.31 8.38
CA THR A 163 -5.22 -6.31 9.86
C THR A 163 -6.51 -6.89 10.43
N ILE A 164 -6.40 -7.76 11.43
CA ILE A 164 -7.54 -8.27 12.19
C ILE A 164 -8.16 -7.12 13.00
N SER A 165 -9.47 -6.88 12.84
CA SER A 165 -10.22 -5.88 13.59
C SER A 165 -11.67 -6.33 13.82
N GLU A 166 -12.33 -5.86 14.88
CA GLU A 166 -13.74 -6.15 15.16
C GLU A 166 -14.67 -5.60 14.08
N ASP A 167 -14.40 -4.40 13.56
CA ASP A 167 -15.17 -3.81 12.45
C ASP A 167 -15.16 -4.72 11.20
N ARG A 168 -14.02 -5.35 10.90
CA ARG A 168 -13.90 -6.27 9.77
C ARG A 168 -14.56 -7.62 10.07
N LYS A 169 -14.57 -8.07 11.33
CA LYS A 169 -15.27 -9.29 11.77
C LYS A 169 -16.78 -9.22 11.57
N GLU A 170 -17.36 -8.04 11.39
CA GLU A 170 -18.77 -7.91 10.98
C GLU A 170 -19.03 -8.55 9.60
N TYR A 171 -18.04 -8.50 8.70
CA TYR A 171 -18.17 -8.96 7.32
C TYR A 171 -17.56 -10.34 7.06
N VAL A 172 -16.47 -10.67 7.77
CA VAL A 172 -15.68 -11.89 7.53
C VAL A 172 -15.39 -12.66 8.81
N ASN A 173 -14.96 -13.91 8.66
CA ASN A 173 -14.22 -14.63 9.70
C ASN A 173 -12.74 -14.67 9.29
N PHE A 174 -11.85 -14.26 10.19
CA PHE A 174 -10.42 -14.25 9.91
C PHE A 174 -9.82 -15.66 10.00
N SER A 175 -8.89 -15.94 9.09
CA SER A 175 -7.96 -17.07 9.19
C SER A 175 -7.00 -16.90 10.37
N ASP A 176 -6.19 -17.92 10.62
CA ASP A 176 -4.96 -17.77 11.39
C ASP A 176 -4.08 -16.68 10.75
N PRO A 177 -3.39 -15.86 11.55
CA PRO A 177 -2.55 -14.78 11.03
C PRO A 177 -1.36 -15.33 10.26
N TYR A 178 -0.91 -14.63 9.22
CA TYR A 178 0.22 -15.06 8.40
C TYR A 178 1.40 -14.07 8.39
N TYR A 179 1.21 -12.84 8.84
CA TYR A 179 2.23 -11.80 8.83
C TYR A 179 2.04 -10.79 9.98
N GLU A 180 3.14 -10.32 10.56
CA GLU A 180 3.18 -9.25 11.57
C GLU A 180 3.47 -7.92 10.89
N ALA A 181 2.55 -6.97 11.00
CA ALA A 181 2.59 -5.66 10.36
C ALA A 181 2.72 -4.52 11.37
N SER A 182 3.10 -3.36 10.84
CA SER A 182 3.24 -2.12 11.60
C SER A 182 3.00 -0.93 10.68
N GLN A 183 2.51 0.18 11.22
CA GLN A 183 2.45 1.46 10.51
C GLN A 183 3.79 2.21 10.62
N ARG A 184 4.15 2.97 9.58
CA ARG A 184 5.32 3.86 9.58
C ARG A 184 4.99 5.26 9.06
N LEU A 185 5.75 6.23 9.58
CA LEU A 185 5.71 7.61 9.13
C LEU A 185 6.65 7.81 7.93
N ILE A 186 6.14 8.42 6.88
CA ILE A 186 6.91 8.87 5.71
C ILE A 186 6.90 10.40 5.70
N VAL A 187 8.08 10.97 5.54
CA VAL A 187 8.32 12.42 5.52
C VAL A 187 9.06 12.81 4.25
N ARG A 188 9.08 14.09 3.92
CA ARG A 188 9.95 14.60 2.85
C ARG A 188 11.42 14.50 3.26
N SER A 189 12.31 14.35 2.29
CA SER A 189 13.75 14.22 2.56
C SER A 189 14.34 15.46 3.24
N ASP A 190 13.76 16.63 2.98
CA ASP A 190 14.10 17.94 3.58
C ASP A 190 13.45 18.18 4.96
N ASP A 191 12.65 17.25 5.48
CA ASP A 191 12.05 17.36 6.81
C ASP A 191 12.99 16.85 7.91
N GLU A 192 13.24 17.68 8.92
CA GLU A 192 14.14 17.39 10.04
C GLU A 192 13.41 17.18 11.38
N LYS A 193 12.07 17.25 11.40
CA LYS A 193 11.27 17.29 12.63
C LYS A 193 11.37 15.99 13.43
N PHE A 194 11.44 14.86 12.75
CA PHE A 194 11.41 13.53 13.37
C PHE A 194 12.78 12.85 13.48
N LYS A 195 13.86 13.52 13.08
CA LYS A 195 15.20 12.90 12.97
C LYS A 195 15.77 12.38 14.29
N ASP A 196 15.37 13.02 15.40
CA ASP A 196 15.91 12.73 16.73
C ASP A 196 15.02 11.76 17.52
N CYS A 197 13.84 11.40 16.99
CA CYS A 197 12.97 10.38 17.57
C CYS A 197 13.70 9.03 17.67
N LYS A 198 13.40 8.27 18.72
CA LYS A 198 14.02 6.96 19.02
C LYS A 198 13.01 5.83 19.13
N ASP A 199 11.76 6.17 19.37
CA ASP A 199 10.65 5.25 19.57
C ASP A 199 9.33 5.92 19.12
N ALA A 200 8.26 5.14 19.10
CA ALA A 200 6.92 5.61 18.72
C ALA A 200 6.44 6.75 19.64
N ALA A 201 6.69 6.65 20.95
CA ALA A 201 6.28 7.67 21.92
C ALA A 201 6.84 9.07 21.60
N ALA A 202 8.10 9.15 21.16
CA ALA A 202 8.68 10.42 20.72
C ALA A 202 8.02 10.99 19.45
N ILE A 203 7.54 10.13 18.53
CA ILE A 203 6.77 10.57 17.37
C ILE A 203 5.39 11.05 17.82
N GLU A 204 4.72 10.31 18.70
CA GLU A 204 3.39 10.61 19.24
C GLU A 204 3.35 11.92 20.02
N GLU A 205 4.39 12.25 20.78
CA GLU A 205 4.52 13.56 21.43
C GLU A 205 4.50 14.69 20.41
N ILE A 206 5.21 14.52 19.29
CA ILE A 206 5.23 15.49 18.20
C ILE A 206 3.83 15.56 17.55
N LEU A 207 3.19 14.44 17.24
CA LEU A 207 1.84 14.40 16.66
C LEU A 207 0.81 15.09 17.56
N ASN A 208 0.86 14.86 18.87
CA ASN A 208 -0.02 15.49 19.87
C ASN A 208 0.19 17.00 19.99
N SER A 209 1.37 17.50 19.65
CA SER A 209 1.66 18.94 19.63
C SER A 209 1.15 19.67 18.38
N MET A 210 0.63 18.94 17.39
CA MET A 210 0.14 19.49 16.12
C MET A 210 -1.31 20.00 16.21
N ASP A 211 -1.81 20.50 15.09
CA ASP A 211 -3.20 20.89 14.91
C ASP A 211 -3.73 20.44 13.53
N ASN A 212 -5.02 20.67 13.30
CA ASN A 212 -5.72 20.29 12.08
C ASN A 212 -5.26 21.02 10.81
N LYS A 213 -4.27 21.92 10.89
CA LYS A 213 -3.60 22.49 9.71
C LYS A 213 -2.53 21.55 9.17
N THR A 214 -2.07 20.61 9.98
CA THR A 214 -1.07 19.62 9.59
C THR A 214 -1.77 18.40 9.01
N SER A 215 -1.48 18.11 7.76
CA SER A 215 -2.14 17.09 6.97
C SER A 215 -1.30 15.82 6.83
N PHE A 216 -1.95 14.68 6.99
CA PHE A 216 -1.36 13.35 6.86
C PHE A 216 -2.10 12.58 5.79
N GLY A 217 -1.39 12.15 4.75
CA GLY A 217 -1.93 11.22 3.76
C GLY A 217 -1.96 9.80 4.29
N VAL A 218 -3.03 9.07 4.02
CA VAL A 218 -3.21 7.65 4.36
C VAL A 218 -3.93 6.93 3.24
N GLN A 219 -3.90 5.60 3.22
CA GLN A 219 -4.86 4.83 2.44
C GLN A 219 -6.21 4.77 3.18
N GLY A 220 -7.32 5.00 2.46
CA GLY A 220 -8.65 4.96 3.06
C GLY A 220 -9.01 3.58 3.63
N GLY A 221 -9.58 3.56 4.84
CA GLY A 221 -10.05 2.36 5.53
C GLY A 221 -8.96 1.47 6.15
N THR A 222 -7.71 1.92 6.19
CA THR A 222 -6.59 1.17 6.77
C THR A 222 -6.28 1.58 8.21
N THR A 223 -5.47 0.78 8.89
CA THR A 223 -5.02 1.08 10.25
C THR A 223 -4.16 2.32 10.34
N GLY A 224 -3.47 2.74 9.27
CA GLY A 224 -2.81 4.04 9.19
C GLY A 224 -3.78 5.23 9.31
N GLN A 225 -4.98 5.14 8.72
CA GLN A 225 -6.04 6.13 8.93
C GLN A 225 -6.51 6.11 10.39
N PHE A 226 -6.81 4.92 10.90
CA PHE A 226 -7.35 4.74 12.26
C PHE A 226 -6.34 5.09 13.36
N TYR A 227 -5.05 4.93 13.12
CA TYR A 227 -3.99 5.39 14.02
C TYR A 227 -4.05 6.91 14.20
N LEU A 228 -4.37 7.64 13.13
CA LEU A 228 -4.48 9.10 13.16
C LEU A 228 -5.82 9.60 13.68
N GLU A 229 -6.92 8.96 13.29
CA GLU A 229 -8.29 9.39 13.65
C GLU A 229 -8.79 8.82 14.98
N GLY A 230 -8.17 7.74 15.45
CA GLY A 230 -8.60 6.96 16.60
C GLY A 230 -9.43 5.73 16.22
N SER A 231 -9.34 4.69 17.04
CA SER A 231 -10.13 3.46 16.96
C SER A 231 -10.13 2.79 18.33
N GLU A 232 -11.31 2.67 18.95
CA GLU A 232 -11.45 1.98 20.24
C GLU A 232 -11.08 0.50 20.13
N ASP A 233 -11.45 -0.13 19.01
CA ASP A 233 -11.17 -1.54 18.68
C ASP A 233 -9.65 -1.81 18.65
N LEU A 234 -8.91 -0.96 17.96
CA LEU A 234 -7.46 -1.11 17.79
C LEU A 234 -6.65 -0.44 18.91
N GLY A 235 -7.32 0.20 19.88
CA GLY A 235 -6.67 0.91 20.99
C GLY A 235 -5.95 2.19 20.58
N PHE A 236 -6.34 2.82 19.47
CA PHE A 236 -5.76 4.07 18.99
C PHE A 236 -6.54 5.26 19.53
N GLU A 237 -5.88 6.16 20.26
CA GLU A 237 -6.52 7.37 20.79
C GLU A 237 -6.76 8.44 19.70
N GLY A 238 -5.98 8.39 18.62
CA GLY A 238 -5.97 9.41 17.57
C GLY A 238 -5.17 10.66 17.94
N PHE A 239 -4.98 11.55 16.98
CA PHE A 239 -4.16 12.76 17.12
C PHE A 239 -4.90 13.99 16.58
N PRO A 240 -4.54 15.22 17.03
CA PRO A 240 -5.21 16.45 16.62
C PRO A 240 -4.82 16.93 15.21
N VAL A 241 -4.61 16.01 14.26
CA VAL A 241 -4.13 16.26 12.90
C VAL A 241 -5.25 16.12 11.87
N LYS A 242 -5.02 16.60 10.64
CA LYS A 242 -5.95 16.37 9.53
C LYS A 242 -5.57 15.12 8.76
N CYS A 243 -6.42 14.10 8.81
CA CYS A 243 -6.30 12.94 7.95
C CYS A 243 -6.78 13.25 6.52
N VAL A 244 -6.06 12.77 5.51
CA VAL A 244 -6.39 12.90 4.08
C VAL A 244 -6.36 11.51 3.47
N PRO A 245 -7.52 10.86 3.27
CA PRO A 245 -7.57 9.52 2.71
C PRO A 245 -7.33 9.54 1.20
N TYR A 246 -6.55 8.56 0.74
CA TYR A 246 -6.25 8.28 -0.65
C TYR A 246 -6.71 6.88 -1.04
N LYS A 247 -6.93 6.67 -2.34
CA LYS A 247 -7.28 5.36 -2.88
C LYS A 247 -6.17 4.31 -2.68
N ASN A 248 -4.91 4.74 -2.63
CA ASN A 248 -3.76 3.88 -2.33
C ASN A 248 -2.60 4.72 -1.76
N GLY A 249 -1.64 4.04 -1.12
CA GLY A 249 -0.48 4.68 -0.53
C GLY A 249 0.44 5.42 -1.53
N SER A 250 0.52 4.96 -2.78
CA SER A 250 1.35 5.61 -3.81
C SER A 250 0.89 7.04 -4.10
N LEU A 251 -0.42 7.28 -4.17
CA LEU A 251 -0.97 8.62 -4.34
C LEU A 251 -0.67 9.53 -3.14
N ALA A 252 -0.73 8.99 -1.92
CA ALA A 252 -0.40 9.74 -0.71
C ALA A 252 1.08 10.18 -0.71
N VAL A 253 2.01 9.28 -1.05
CA VAL A 253 3.45 9.59 -1.11
C VAL A 253 3.79 10.52 -2.28
N GLN A 254 3.07 10.43 -3.41
CA GLN A 254 3.20 11.40 -4.50
C GLN A 254 2.79 12.81 -4.05
N ASP A 255 1.69 12.93 -3.32
CA ASP A 255 1.26 14.23 -2.80
C ASP A 255 2.18 14.77 -1.72
N LEU A 256 2.82 13.90 -0.93
CA LEU A 256 3.86 14.29 0.03
C LEU A 256 5.06 14.95 -0.67
N VAL A 257 5.63 14.30 -1.70
CA VAL A 257 6.79 14.85 -2.42
C VAL A 257 6.43 16.13 -3.18
N ASN A 258 5.19 16.25 -3.65
CA ASN A 258 4.65 17.48 -4.26
C ASN A 258 4.37 18.60 -3.24
N GLY A 259 4.35 18.30 -1.94
CA GLY A 259 4.04 19.26 -0.87
C GLY A 259 2.55 19.54 -0.68
N ASN A 260 1.67 18.67 -1.19
CA ASN A 260 0.22 18.76 -1.05
C ASN A 260 -0.27 18.23 0.31
N VAL A 261 0.47 17.30 0.92
CA VAL A 261 0.29 16.85 2.31
C VAL A 261 1.62 16.97 3.08
N ASN A 262 1.56 17.08 4.40
CA ASN A 262 2.76 17.29 5.21
C ASN A 262 3.52 16.00 5.49
N TYR A 263 2.80 14.91 5.79
CA TYR A 263 3.38 13.59 6.06
C TYR A 263 2.45 12.49 5.54
N VAL A 264 2.90 11.25 5.62
CA VAL A 264 2.10 10.07 5.24
C VAL A 264 2.27 8.96 6.28
N VAL A 265 1.21 8.23 6.59
CA VAL A 265 1.26 7.02 7.44
C VAL A 265 0.73 5.83 6.63
N ILE A 266 1.59 4.84 6.41
CA ILE A 266 1.30 3.60 5.67
C ILE A 266 2.06 2.44 6.35
N ASP A 267 1.55 1.23 6.17
CA ASP A 267 2.17 -0.03 6.56
C ASP A 267 3.66 -0.12 6.17
N SER A 268 4.46 -0.71 7.04
CA SER A 268 5.92 -0.65 7.02
C SER A 268 6.55 -1.22 5.76
N ALA A 269 6.14 -2.41 5.34
CA ALA A 269 6.64 -3.04 4.13
C ALA A 269 6.23 -2.26 2.86
N PRO A 270 4.95 -1.88 2.66
CA PRO A 270 4.55 -1.02 1.55
C PRO A 270 5.18 0.36 1.56
N ALA A 271 5.42 0.96 2.72
CA ALA A 271 6.13 2.22 2.83
C ALA A 271 7.51 2.16 2.15
N VAL A 272 8.24 1.05 2.32
CA VAL A 272 9.53 0.80 1.65
C VAL A 272 9.36 0.76 0.13
N CYS A 273 8.52 -0.14 -0.38
CA CYS A 273 8.30 -0.33 -1.81
C CYS A 273 7.83 0.96 -2.50
N ILE A 274 6.85 1.65 -1.91
CA ILE A 274 6.29 2.90 -2.45
C ILE A 274 7.34 4.01 -2.44
N THR A 275 8.04 4.21 -1.31
CA THR A 275 9.05 5.27 -1.19
C THR A 275 10.18 5.06 -2.22
N GLU A 276 10.66 3.83 -2.37
CA GLU A 276 11.66 3.52 -3.39
C GLU A 276 11.17 3.80 -4.81
N ALA A 277 9.96 3.36 -5.15
CA ALA A 277 9.38 3.55 -6.48
C ALA A 277 9.20 5.04 -6.81
N ILE A 278 8.63 5.81 -5.89
CA ILE A 278 8.43 7.26 -6.06
C ILE A 278 9.76 7.99 -6.18
N ASN A 279 10.76 7.63 -5.36
CA ASN A 279 12.08 8.25 -5.42
C ASN A 279 12.82 7.94 -6.73
N LYS A 280 12.63 6.75 -7.34
CA LYS A 280 13.19 6.41 -8.66
C LYS A 280 12.56 7.22 -9.80
N MET A 281 11.35 7.73 -9.62
CA MET A 281 10.66 8.61 -10.58
C MET A 281 11.05 10.08 -10.43
N GLN A 282 11.75 10.43 -9.35
CA GLN A 282 12.30 11.75 -9.13
C GLN A 282 13.65 11.86 -9.88
#